data_AF-A0A7C5T3S8-F1
#
_entry.id   AF-A0A7C5T3S8-F1
#
_cell.length_a   1.000
_cell.length_b   1.000
_cell.length_c   1.000
_cell.angle_alpha   90.00
_cell.angle_beta   90.00
_cell.angle_gamma   90.00
#
_symmetry.space_group_name_H-M   'P 1'
#
loop_
_entity.id
_entity.type
_entity.pdbx_description
1 polymer ?
#
loop_
_entity_poly.entity_id
_entity_poly.type
_entity_poly.pdbx_seq_one_letter_code
_entity_poly.pdbx_strand_id
1 'polypeptide(L)'
;MCIAETIDKFRRVFGAEALVDVIYTEPSRLVLHFHGNMCHTCGAYDYFEDFAHMYSECAGEDWGVETYSQNPDGTYTVTLRPKRLLKSVKRHIKIFIDGKEIDPYLEAS
;
A
#
# COMPACT_ATOMS: atom_id res chain seq x y z
N MET A 1 -8.50 -12.19 15.56
CA MET A 1 -8.82 -11.48 14.30
C MET A 1 -8.11 -10.14 14.34
N CYS A 2 -6.88 -10.10 13.85
CA CYS A 2 -5.92 -9.00 14.08
C CYS A 2 -6.22 -7.71 13.32
N ILE A 3 -6.90 -7.83 12.18
CA ILE A 3 -7.12 -6.72 11.25
C ILE A 3 -7.89 -5.55 11.88
N ALA A 4 -8.88 -5.82 12.73
CA ALA A 4 -9.67 -4.79 13.38
C ALA A 4 -8.82 -3.92 14.34
N GLU A 5 -7.86 -4.54 15.03
CA GLU A 5 -6.93 -3.81 15.90
C GLU A 5 -5.95 -2.96 15.07
N THR A 6 -5.45 -3.49 13.95
CA THR A 6 -4.62 -2.73 13.02
C THR A 6 -5.36 -1.51 12.46
N ILE A 7 -6.63 -1.66 12.07
CA ILE A 7 -7.46 -0.54 11.60
C ILE A 7 -7.63 0.52 12.71
N ASP A 8 -7.90 0.10 13.95
CA ASP A 8 -8.03 1.02 15.07
C ASP A 8 -6.73 1.79 15.33
N LYS A 9 -5.58 1.11 15.29
CA LYS A 9 -4.25 1.74 15.40
C LYS A 9 -4.03 2.73 14.26
N PHE A 10 -4.24 2.31 13.01
CA PHE A 10 -4.07 3.17 11.85
C PHE A 10 -4.97 4.41 11.93
N ARG A 11 -6.23 4.25 12.33
CA ARG A 11 -7.17 5.36 12.51
C ARG A 11 -6.77 6.30 13.65
N ARG A 12 -6.14 5.81 14.72
CA ARG A 12 -5.62 6.68 15.78
C ARG A 12 -4.43 7.52 15.32
N VAL A 13 -3.56 6.95 14.48
CA VAL A 13 -2.36 7.62 13.98
C VAL A 13 -2.71 8.58 12.84
N PHE A 14 -3.48 8.10 11.86
CA PHE A 14 -3.71 8.80 10.59
C PHE A 14 -5.16 9.20 10.35
N GLY A 15 -6.11 8.89 11.23
CA GLY A 15 -7.55 9.04 10.95
C GLY A 15 -8.04 10.47 10.69
N ALA A 16 -7.21 11.49 10.93
CA ALA A 16 -7.47 12.87 10.50
C ALA A 16 -7.24 13.09 8.99
N GLU A 17 -6.36 12.30 8.39
CA GLU A 17 -5.88 12.44 7.01
C GLU A 17 -6.27 11.25 6.13
N ALA A 18 -6.16 10.03 6.68
CA ALA A 18 -6.35 8.78 5.99
C ALA A 18 -7.21 7.79 6.81
N LEU A 19 -8.18 7.20 6.13
CA LEU A 19 -9.03 6.13 6.60
C LEU A 19 -8.85 4.90 5.71
N VAL A 20 -9.16 3.74 6.27
CA VAL A 20 -8.96 2.45 5.62
C VAL A 20 -10.13 1.52 5.90
N ASP A 21 -10.70 0.98 4.84
CA ASP A 21 -11.72 -0.05 4.86
C ASP A 21 -11.15 -1.37 4.33
N VAL A 22 -11.56 -2.49 4.93
CA VAL A 22 -11.17 -3.81 4.45
C VAL A 22 -12.21 -4.29 3.45
N ILE A 23 -11.79 -4.41 2.19
CA ILE A 23 -12.64 -4.95 1.12
C ILE A 23 -12.62 -6.47 1.14
N TYR A 24 -11.46 -7.05 1.40
CA TYR A 24 -11.27 -8.49 1.34
C TYR A 24 -10.14 -8.93 2.26
N THR A 25 -10.32 -10.06 2.96
CA THR A 25 -9.34 -10.60 3.88
C THR A 25 -9.22 -12.11 3.71
N GLU A 26 -7.99 -12.57 3.52
CA GLU A 26 -7.60 -13.96 3.41
C GLU A 26 -6.25 -14.20 4.09
N PRO A 27 -5.89 -15.46 4.40
CA PRO A 27 -4.64 -15.79 5.08
C PRO A 27 -3.36 -15.32 4.38
N SER A 28 -3.43 -15.08 3.07
CA SER A 28 -2.26 -14.72 2.25
C SER A 28 -2.46 -13.47 1.39
N ARG A 29 -3.63 -12.82 1.53
CA ARG A 29 -4.01 -11.66 0.74
C ARG A 29 -4.96 -10.78 1.53
N LEU A 30 -4.68 -9.49 1.53
CA LEU A 30 -5.54 -8.49 2.14
C LEU A 30 -5.77 -7.39 1.12
N VAL A 31 -7.03 -7.01 0.90
CA VAL A 31 -7.39 -5.91 0.00
C VAL A 31 -8.04 -4.81 0.83
N LEU A 32 -7.46 -3.63 0.72
CA LEU A 32 -7.77 -2.46 1.51
C LEU A 32 -8.21 -1.33 0.59
N HIS A 33 -9.12 -0.53 1.08
CA HIS A 33 -9.59 0.68 0.42
C HIS A 33 -9.24 1.87 1.30
N PHE A 34 -8.27 2.65 0.84
CA PHE A 34 -7.78 3.83 1.50
C PHE A 34 -8.53 5.06 0.95
N HIS A 35 -9.16 5.81 1.85
CA HIS A 35 -9.88 7.03 1.51
C HIS A 35 -9.65 8.15 2.54
N GLY A 36 -9.91 9.41 2.19
CA GLY A 36 -9.68 10.56 3.07
C GLY A 36 -9.04 11.74 2.34
N ASN A 37 -8.56 12.71 3.10
CA ASN A 37 -7.86 13.89 2.59
C ASN A 37 -6.36 13.61 2.34
N MET A 38 -6.04 12.41 1.84
CA MET A 38 -4.65 12.01 1.63
C MET A 38 -4.01 12.92 0.60
N CYS A 39 -2.86 13.50 0.93
CA CYS A 39 -2.12 14.37 0.03
C CYS A 39 -1.58 13.55 -1.17
N HIS A 40 -2.25 13.64 -2.31
CA HIS A 40 -1.88 12.94 -3.56
C HIS A 40 -0.46 13.25 -4.04
N THR A 41 0.08 14.41 -3.66
CA THR A 41 1.39 14.90 -4.08
C THR A 41 2.53 14.50 -3.14
N CYS A 42 2.24 14.05 -1.91
CA CYS A 42 3.28 13.87 -0.87
C CYS A 42 3.63 12.42 -0.54
N GLY A 43 2.86 11.41 -0.97
CA GLY A 43 3.23 10.00 -0.79
C GLY A 43 2.15 9.14 -0.16
N ALA A 44 1.05 8.91 -0.88
CA ALA A 44 0.01 7.96 -0.47
C ALA A 44 0.57 6.55 -0.19
N TYR A 45 1.66 6.18 -0.86
CA TYR A 45 2.34 4.90 -0.68
C TYR A 45 2.91 4.68 0.73
N ASP A 46 3.31 5.75 1.43
CA ASP A 46 3.85 5.67 2.79
C ASP A 46 2.81 5.11 3.76
N TYR A 47 1.56 5.61 3.68
CA TYR A 47 0.43 5.09 4.45
C TYR A 47 0.18 3.59 4.21
N PHE A 48 0.43 3.11 2.99
CA PHE A 48 0.22 1.71 2.64
C PHE A 48 1.30 0.83 3.27
N GLU A 49 2.56 1.30 3.27
CA GLU A 49 3.68 0.63 3.93
C GLU A 49 3.52 0.64 5.46
N ASP A 50 3.11 1.77 6.04
CA ASP A 50 2.81 1.88 7.47
C ASP A 50 1.71 0.90 7.90
N PHE A 51 0.60 0.84 7.16
CA PHE A 51 -0.46 -0.13 7.45
C PHE A 51 0.05 -1.57 7.35
N ALA A 52 0.84 -1.88 6.32
CA ALA A 52 1.42 -3.21 6.15
C ALA A 52 2.35 -3.57 7.32
N HIS A 53 3.14 -2.61 7.81
CA HIS A 53 4.00 -2.79 8.98
C HIS A 53 3.19 -3.07 10.26
N MET A 54 2.17 -2.24 10.54
CA MET A 54 1.27 -2.44 11.68
C MET A 54 0.52 -3.78 11.60
N TYR A 55 0.16 -4.22 10.39
CA TYR A 55 -0.45 -5.53 10.18
C TYR A 55 0.54 -6.67 10.41
N SER A 56 1.80 -6.49 10.00
CA SER A 56 2.87 -7.48 10.16
C SER A 56 3.10 -7.84 11.63
N GLU A 57 3.12 -6.83 12.50
CA GLU A 57 3.27 -7.02 13.95
C GLU A 57 2.15 -7.91 14.52
N CYS A 58 0.92 -7.78 14.02
CA CYS A 58 -0.20 -8.59 14.48
C CYS A 58 -0.25 -9.97 13.81
N ALA A 59 0.07 -10.05 12.53
CA ALA A 59 0.08 -11.30 11.76
C ALA A 59 1.23 -12.24 12.18
N GLY A 60 2.28 -11.71 12.83
CA GLY A 60 3.46 -12.48 13.21
C GLY A 60 4.32 -12.91 12.01
N GLU A 61 4.06 -12.33 10.82
CA GLU A 61 4.88 -12.46 9.63
C GLU A 61 4.97 -11.10 8.95
N ASP A 62 6.00 -10.86 8.15
CA ASP A 62 6.18 -9.59 7.46
C ASP A 62 5.30 -9.52 6.21
N TRP A 63 4.47 -8.47 6.12
CA TRP A 63 3.59 -8.14 5.01
C TRP A 63 4.07 -6.88 4.30
N GLY A 64 3.78 -6.81 3.00
CA GLY A 64 4.09 -5.64 2.18
C GLY A 64 3.05 -5.41 1.11
N VAL A 65 3.16 -4.26 0.45
CA VAL A 65 2.31 -3.87 -0.67
C VAL A 65 2.69 -4.69 -1.90
N GLU A 66 1.73 -5.46 -2.42
CA GLU A 66 1.88 -6.17 -3.71
C GLU A 66 1.59 -5.22 -4.87
N THR A 67 0.43 -4.58 -4.82
CA THR A 67 -0.05 -3.64 -5.84
C THR A 67 -0.95 -2.59 -5.20
N TYR A 68 -1.04 -1.42 -5.82
CA TYR A 68 -2.02 -0.40 -5.50
C TYR A 68 -2.56 0.23 -6.79
N SER A 69 -3.81 0.66 -6.77
CA SER A 69 -4.44 1.40 -7.87
C SER A 69 -5.20 2.59 -7.30
N GLN A 70 -5.10 3.72 -7.97
CA GLN A 70 -5.97 4.87 -7.69
C GLN A 70 -7.32 4.65 -8.39
N ASN A 71 -8.40 4.90 -7.67
CA ASN A 71 -9.76 4.88 -8.16
C ASN A 71 -10.12 6.26 -8.76
N PRO A 72 -11.10 6.32 -9.68
CA PRO A 72 -11.50 7.58 -10.33
C PRO A 72 -12.03 8.65 -9.36
N ASP A 73 -12.52 8.25 -8.19
CA ASP A 73 -12.96 9.14 -7.10
C ASP A 73 -11.81 9.70 -6.24
N GLY A 74 -10.56 9.31 -6.53
CA GLY A 74 -9.35 9.75 -5.82
C GLY A 74 -8.91 8.81 -4.69
N THR A 75 -9.72 7.83 -4.29
CA THR A 75 -9.32 6.81 -3.31
C THR A 75 -8.33 5.80 -3.87
N TYR A 76 -7.80 4.93 -3.01
CA TYR A 76 -6.83 3.91 -3.41
C TYR A 76 -7.30 2.52 -2.99
N THR A 77 -7.15 1.56 -3.90
CA THR A 77 -7.29 0.14 -3.58
C THR A 77 -5.91 -0.49 -3.53
N VAL A 78 -5.58 -1.09 -2.39
CA VAL A 78 -4.25 -1.62 -2.09
C VAL A 78 -4.36 -3.10 -1.77
N THR A 79 -3.53 -3.91 -2.40
CA THR A 79 -3.41 -5.33 -2.09
C THR A 79 -2.11 -5.58 -1.32
N LEU A 80 -2.23 -6.12 -0.12
CA LEU A 80 -1.11 -6.56 0.70
C LEU A 80 -0.97 -8.08 0.63
N ARG A 81 0.27 -8.54 0.70
CA ARG A 81 0.62 -9.97 0.86
C ARG A 81 1.81 -10.14 1.79
N PRO A 82 1.98 -11.33 2.37
CA PRO A 82 3.23 -11.71 3.02
C PRO A 82 4.44 -11.46 2.11
N LYS A 83 5.51 -10.85 2.61
CA LYS A 83 6.74 -10.61 1.84
C LYS A 83 7.34 -11.89 1.27
N ARG A 84 7.15 -13.04 1.94
CA ARG A 84 7.53 -14.36 1.40
C ARG A 84 6.84 -14.72 0.08
N LEU A 85 5.65 -14.14 -0.18
CA LEU A 85 4.87 -14.32 -1.40
C LEU A 85 5.10 -13.19 -2.41
N LEU A 86 5.59 -12.03 -1.96
CA LEU A 86 6.10 -10.96 -2.81
C LEU A 86 7.41 -11.41 -3.46
N LYS A 87 7.32 -12.36 -4.41
CA LYS A 87 8.48 -12.81 -5.20
C LYS A 87 8.99 -11.61 -6.01
N SER A 88 10.11 -11.04 -5.58
CA SER A 88 11.00 -10.14 -6.32
C SER A 88 10.27 -9.35 -7.41
N VAL A 89 9.28 -8.55 -7.01
CA VAL A 89 8.75 -7.53 -7.91
C VAL A 89 9.89 -6.52 -8.01
N LYS A 90 10.80 -6.73 -8.96
CA LYS A 90 11.70 -5.69 -9.44
C LYS A 90 10.82 -4.46 -9.60
N ARG A 91 11.06 -3.44 -8.79
CA ARG A 91 10.40 -2.13 -8.86
C ARG A 91 10.62 -1.57 -10.28
N HIS A 92 9.80 -1.98 -11.26
CA HIS A 92 9.62 -1.24 -12.50
C HIS A 92 8.74 -0.07 -12.13
N ILE A 93 9.38 0.96 -11.59
CA ILE A 93 8.77 2.27 -11.42
C ILE A 93 8.60 2.80 -12.86
N LYS A 94 7.45 2.52 -13.48
CA LYS A 94 7.05 3.18 -14.72
C LYS A 94 6.60 4.59 -14.36
N ILE A 95 7.54 5.51 -14.32
CA ILE A 95 7.27 6.94 -14.17
C ILE A 95 6.72 7.41 -15.53
N PHE A 96 5.42 7.71 -15.59
CA PHE A 96 4.83 8.38 -16.74
C PHE A 96 4.93 9.89 -16.53
N ILE A 97 5.90 10.54 -17.19
CA ILE A 97 5.95 11.99 -17.34
C ILE A 97 5.77 12.30 -18.83
N ASP A 98 4.69 13.02 -19.16
CA ASP A 98 4.47 13.67 -20.46
C ASP A 98 4.63 12.76 -21.71
N GLY A 99 4.02 11.57 -21.67
CA GLY A 99 3.87 10.72 -22.87
C GLY A 99 5.16 10.08 -23.42
N LYS A 100 6.28 10.10 -22.69
CA LYS A 100 7.48 9.34 -23.02
C LYS A 100 7.87 8.40 -21.90
N GLU A 101 7.97 7.12 -22.23
CA GLU A 101 8.51 6.07 -21.35
C GLU A 101 10.00 6.34 -21.12
N ILE A 102 10.42 6.51 -19.86
CA ILE A 102 11.82 6.60 -19.46
C ILE A 102 12.14 5.46 -18.50
N ASP A 103 12.98 4.53 -18.96
CA ASP A 103 13.57 3.46 -18.15
C ASP A 103 14.80 4.01 -17.38
N PRO A 104 14.79 4.05 -16.04
CA PRO A 104 15.90 4.62 -15.25
C PRO A 104 17.11 3.68 -15.05
N TYR A 105 17.34 2.70 -15.93
CA TYR A 105 18.44 1.71 -15.81
C TYR A 105 19.46 1.75 -16.97
N LEU A 106 19.88 2.95 -17.33
CA LEU A 106 21.10 3.29 -18.07
C LEU A 106 21.68 4.46 -17.26
N GLU A 107 22.85 4.45 -16.63
CA GLU A 107 24.12 3.77 -16.85
C GLU A 107 24.91 3.79 -15.53
N ALA A 108 25.63 2.72 -15.23
CA ALA A 108 26.88 2.77 -14.48
C ALA A 108 27.65 1.47 -14.74
N SER A 109 28.36 1.43 -15.86
CA SER A 109 29.51 0.54 -16.05
C SER A 109 30.65 1.31 -16.69
#